data_AF-A0A2E6DRE4-F1
#
_entry.id   AF-A0A2E6DRE4-F1
#
_cell.length_a   1.000
_cell.length_b   1.000
_cell.length_c   1.000
_cell.angle_alpha   90.00
_cell.angle_beta   90.00
_cell.angle_gamma   90.00
#
_symmetry.space_group_name_H-M   'P 1'
#
loop_
_entity.id
_entity.type
_entity.pdbx_description
1 polymer ?
#
loop_
_entity_poly.entity_id
_entity_poly.type
_entity_poly.pdbx_seq_one_letter_code
_entity_poly.pdbx_strand_id
1 'polypeptide(L)'
;MAEPGLSLAYDDYRQGIGYFLGFGRTIVDWSTDQSAEIAVILDAGLRNFYTPDPLPGQRLSHQWSFLRVASTLSIESGIGDYDLPDDFGSLDGPLTYLDSNSPNWMVQVTSDKHVMSLRSEVYTNQTSHRPNWAAVRSKRTPHTDISTRWEILFAPISSQPYDLHFRYHVLPEPMSSTNRYPYGGQAHSETVMESCLALAEQRMDDQAAIHSQKFIQRLAASIRYDRQTTQADTIGYNRDGSDGSSHSSRRVQRITVGGVTPD
;
A
#
# COMPACT_ATOMS: atom_id res chain seq x y z
N MET A 1 -10.77 2.36 17.74
CA MET A 1 -9.53 2.31 18.54
C MET A 1 -9.07 3.74 18.78
N ALA A 2 -8.47 4.05 19.94
CA ALA A 2 -7.95 5.40 20.21
C ALA A 2 -6.57 5.56 19.57
N GLU A 3 -6.29 6.74 19.01
CA GLU A 3 -4.99 7.07 18.43
C GLU A 3 -3.88 7.11 19.49
N PRO A 4 -2.65 6.69 19.16
CA PRO A 4 -1.49 6.88 20.04
C PRO A 4 -1.27 8.37 20.34
N GLY A 5 -1.07 8.71 21.61
CA GLY A 5 -0.99 10.12 22.07
C GLY A 5 0.25 10.92 21.59
N LEU A 6 1.14 10.31 20.81
CA LEU A 6 2.33 10.93 20.22
C LEU A 6 2.23 11.07 18.69
N SER A 7 1.10 10.70 18.09
CA SER A 7 0.82 10.97 16.68
C SER A 7 0.59 12.46 16.47
N LEU A 8 1.26 13.04 15.47
CA LEU A 8 1.00 14.42 15.05
C LEU A 8 -0.29 14.48 14.24
N ALA A 9 -1.16 15.42 14.59
CA ALA A 9 -2.40 15.68 13.88
C ALA A 9 -2.23 16.78 12.81
N TYR A 10 -3.24 16.95 11.96
CA TYR A 10 -3.28 17.93 10.88
C TYR A 10 -2.89 19.34 11.32
N ASP A 11 -3.42 19.80 12.46
CA ASP A 11 -3.10 21.13 12.97
C ASP A 11 -1.64 21.21 13.45
N ASP A 12 -1.04 20.15 13.99
CA ASP A 12 0.36 20.13 14.41
C ASP A 12 1.30 20.31 13.20
N TYR A 13 1.01 19.63 12.09
CA TYR A 13 1.75 19.80 10.82
C TYR A 13 1.67 21.23 10.31
N ARG A 14 0.45 21.80 10.27
CA ARG A 14 0.25 23.17 9.83
C ARG A 14 1.01 24.15 10.71
N GLN A 15 0.94 24.00 12.03
CA GLN A 15 1.64 24.87 12.98
C GLN A 15 3.16 24.77 12.84
N GLY A 16 3.69 23.57 12.60
CA GLY A 16 5.12 23.35 12.33
C GLY A 16 5.59 24.08 11.07
N ILE A 17 4.85 23.94 9.96
CA ILE A 17 5.14 24.59 8.69
C ILE A 17 4.99 26.11 8.83
N GLY A 18 3.89 26.60 9.38
CA GLY A 18 3.64 28.03 9.57
C GLY A 18 4.68 28.72 10.47
N TYR A 19 5.15 28.03 11.51
CA TYR A 19 6.26 28.51 12.33
C TYR A 19 7.56 28.63 11.54
N PHE A 20 7.87 27.63 10.69
CA PHE A 20 9.07 27.64 9.86
C PHE A 20 9.04 28.76 8.81
N LEU A 21 7.90 28.99 8.17
CA LEU A 21 7.69 30.08 7.21
C LEU A 21 7.66 31.49 7.86
N GLY A 22 7.66 31.57 9.19
CA GLY A 22 7.62 32.84 9.92
C GLY A 22 6.21 33.41 10.13
N PHE A 23 5.15 32.66 9.83
CA PHE A 23 3.74 33.08 10.05
C PHE A 23 3.28 32.88 11.50
N GLY A 24 4.10 32.23 12.33
CA GLY A 24 3.74 31.88 13.71
C GLY A 24 2.94 30.58 13.83
N ARG A 25 2.56 30.21 15.05
CA ARG A 25 1.88 28.93 15.35
C ARG A 25 0.36 29.06 15.50
N THR A 26 -0.17 30.27 15.58
CA THR A 26 -1.59 30.48 15.81
C THR A 26 -2.35 30.44 14.49
N ILE A 27 -3.01 29.32 14.20
CA ILE A 27 -3.70 29.08 12.92
C ILE A 27 -4.73 30.18 12.60
N VAL A 28 -5.43 30.69 13.60
CA VAL A 28 -6.48 31.72 13.42
C VAL A 28 -5.92 33.08 13.02
N ASP A 29 -4.62 33.32 13.23
CA ASP A 29 -3.97 34.59 12.88
C ASP A 29 -3.50 34.61 11.42
N TRP A 30 -3.51 33.45 10.73
CA TRP A 30 -3.07 33.35 9.35
C TRP A 30 -4.09 33.89 8.36
N SER A 31 -3.63 34.58 7.33
CA SER A 31 -4.45 34.96 6.18
C SER A 31 -4.89 33.73 5.37
N THR A 32 -5.89 33.92 4.51
CA THR A 32 -6.33 32.88 3.56
C THR A 32 -5.20 32.39 2.67
N ASP A 33 -4.35 33.32 2.19
CA ASP A 33 -3.22 32.99 1.32
C ASP A 33 -2.14 32.20 2.07
N GLN A 34 -1.82 32.58 3.31
CA GLN A 34 -0.88 31.85 4.16
C GLN A 34 -1.38 30.43 4.45
N SER A 35 -2.68 30.28 4.72
CA SER A 35 -3.29 28.97 4.93
C SER A 35 -3.25 28.10 3.67
N ALA A 36 -3.49 28.69 2.49
CA ALA A 36 -3.39 28.00 1.21
C ALA A 36 -1.95 27.57 0.90
N GLU A 37 -0.97 28.43 1.17
CA GLU A 37 0.45 28.11 0.97
C GLU A 37 0.91 26.94 1.85
N ILE A 38 0.55 26.95 3.13
CA ILE A 38 0.81 25.83 4.05
C ILE A 38 0.17 24.54 3.55
N ALA A 39 -1.08 24.60 3.08
CA ALA A 39 -1.79 23.43 2.56
C ALA A 39 -1.07 22.82 1.34
N VAL A 40 -0.60 23.67 0.42
CA VAL A 40 0.16 23.22 -0.75
C VAL A 40 1.48 22.56 -0.34
N ILE A 41 2.20 23.09 0.66
CA ILE A 41 3.45 22.50 1.17
C ILE A 41 3.17 21.16 1.85
N LEU A 42 2.11 21.08 2.67
CA LEU A 42 1.72 19.85 3.33
C LEU A 42 1.37 18.75 2.33
N ASP A 43 0.54 19.06 1.34
CA ASP A 43 0.16 18.10 0.28
C ASP A 43 1.38 17.63 -0.52
N ALA A 44 2.30 18.54 -0.84
CA ALA A 44 3.53 18.19 -1.53
C ALA A 44 4.45 17.32 -0.64
N GLY A 45 4.53 17.61 0.66
CA GLY A 45 5.32 16.84 1.63
C GLY A 45 4.79 15.43 1.82
N LEU A 46 3.47 15.27 1.90
CA LEU A 46 2.82 13.97 1.94
C LEU A 46 3.11 13.16 0.67
N ARG A 47 2.99 13.77 -0.51
CA ARG A 47 3.35 13.10 -1.79
C ARG A 47 4.82 12.68 -1.81
N ASN A 48 5.72 13.56 -1.38
CA ASN A 48 7.15 13.25 -1.31
C ASN A 48 7.45 12.13 -0.30
N PHE A 49 6.69 12.02 0.79
CA PHE A 49 6.84 10.91 1.73
C PHE A 49 6.27 9.59 1.21
N TYR A 50 5.08 9.61 0.59
CA TYR A 50 4.41 8.40 0.09
C TYR A 50 5.03 7.85 -1.19
N THR A 51 5.59 8.72 -2.03
CA THR A 51 6.33 8.33 -3.24
C THR A 51 7.68 9.05 -3.24
N PRO A 52 8.62 8.65 -2.35
CA PRO A 52 9.90 9.33 -2.22
C PRO A 52 10.80 9.03 -3.41
N ASP A 53 11.72 9.94 -3.69
CA ASP A 53 12.81 9.65 -4.62
C ASP A 53 13.62 8.43 -4.15
N PRO A 54 14.11 7.59 -5.09
CA PRO A 54 14.94 6.45 -4.72
C PRO A 54 16.15 6.91 -3.91
N LEU A 55 16.34 6.31 -2.73
CA LEU A 55 17.52 6.56 -1.91
C LEU A 55 18.80 6.18 -2.68
N PRO A 56 19.96 6.79 -2.37
CA PRO A 56 21.23 6.43 -2.99
C PRO A 56 21.49 4.92 -2.93
N GLY A 57 21.68 4.30 -4.09
CA GLY A 57 21.88 2.85 -4.23
C GLY A 57 20.60 2.03 -4.43
N GLN A 58 19.41 2.64 -4.36
CA GLN A 58 18.14 2.00 -4.73
C GLN A 58 17.72 2.41 -6.14
N ARG A 59 17.09 1.49 -6.87
CA ARG A 59 16.64 1.71 -8.25
C ARG A 59 15.17 2.12 -8.35
N LEU A 60 14.39 1.85 -7.31
CA LEU A 60 12.95 2.07 -7.27
C LEU A 60 12.60 2.86 -6.01
N SER A 61 11.53 3.64 -6.10
CA SER A 61 10.91 4.29 -4.94
C SER A 61 10.44 3.22 -3.95
N HIS A 62 10.50 3.53 -2.66
CA HIS A 62 10.04 2.61 -1.62
C HIS A 62 8.51 2.52 -1.65
N GLN A 63 7.99 1.30 -1.64
CA GLN A 63 6.55 1.05 -1.52
C GLN A 63 6.23 0.73 -0.07
N TRP A 64 5.45 1.59 0.58
CA TRP A 64 5.08 1.45 1.98
C TRP A 64 4.11 0.29 2.22
N SER A 65 4.37 -0.51 3.25
CA SER A 65 3.51 -1.65 3.58
C SER A 65 2.13 -1.23 4.07
N PHE A 66 2.04 -0.13 4.84
CA PHE A 66 0.78 0.37 5.40
C PHE A 66 -0.16 0.96 4.35
N LEU A 67 0.34 1.21 3.13
CA LEU A 67 -0.51 1.56 1.98
C LEU A 67 -1.06 0.33 1.26
N ARG A 68 -0.65 -0.89 1.67
CA ARG A 68 -1.21 -2.15 1.17
C ARG A 68 -2.26 -2.64 2.13
N VAL A 69 -3.51 -2.30 1.86
CA VAL A 69 -4.63 -2.64 2.74
C VAL A 69 -5.38 -3.84 2.20
N ALA A 70 -5.99 -4.59 3.11
CA ALA A 70 -6.88 -5.69 2.78
C ALA A 70 -8.33 -5.21 2.85
N SER A 71 -9.14 -5.59 1.87
CA SER A 71 -10.56 -5.29 1.82
C SER A 71 -11.36 -6.50 1.36
N THR A 72 -12.67 -6.40 1.53
CA THR A 72 -13.61 -7.45 1.15
C THR A 72 -14.59 -6.89 0.13
N LEU A 73 -14.78 -7.63 -0.96
CA LEU A 73 -15.76 -7.33 -1.99
C LEU A 73 -16.84 -8.41 -1.97
N SER A 74 -18.07 -8.01 -1.67
CA SER A 74 -19.24 -8.88 -1.76
C SER A 74 -19.75 -8.88 -3.19
N ILE A 75 -19.69 -10.03 -3.85
CA ILE A 75 -20.25 -10.24 -5.18
C ILE A 75 -21.65 -10.85 -5.06
N GLU A 76 -22.58 -10.39 -5.89
CA GLU A 76 -23.96 -10.84 -5.99
C GLU A 76 -24.17 -11.77 -7.20
N SER A 77 -25.25 -12.55 -7.16
CA SER A 77 -25.64 -13.41 -8.28
C SER A 77 -26.06 -12.57 -9.49
N GLY A 78 -25.57 -12.91 -10.68
CA GLY A 78 -25.93 -12.25 -11.94
C GLY A 78 -25.23 -10.91 -12.19
N ILE A 79 -24.42 -10.40 -11.24
CA ILE A 79 -23.66 -9.16 -11.40
C ILE A 79 -22.18 -9.48 -11.60
N GLY A 80 -21.59 -8.94 -12.67
CA GLY A 80 -20.19 -9.15 -13.02
C GLY A 80 -19.28 -7.95 -12.80
N ASP A 81 -19.83 -6.76 -12.64
CA ASP A 81 -19.08 -5.50 -12.65
C ASP A 81 -19.26 -4.82 -11.30
N TYR A 82 -18.16 -4.49 -10.63
CA TYR A 82 -18.19 -3.92 -9.29
C TYR A 82 -17.25 -2.72 -9.20
N ASP A 83 -17.70 -1.69 -8.50
CA ASP A 83 -16.87 -0.53 -8.19
C ASP A 83 -15.82 -0.90 -7.14
N LEU A 84 -14.58 -0.47 -7.39
CA LEU A 84 -13.52 -0.56 -6.42
C LEU A 84 -13.53 0.68 -5.51
N PRO A 85 -12.89 0.61 -4.33
CA PRO A 85 -12.78 1.75 -3.43
C PRO A 85 -12.27 3.03 -4.11
N ASP A 86 -12.73 4.18 -3.63
CA ASP A 86 -12.38 5.49 -4.18
C ASP A 86 -10.87 5.82 -4.07
N ASP A 87 -10.19 5.19 -3.11
CA ASP A 87 -8.76 5.27 -2.84
C ASP A 87 -7.96 4.15 -3.53
N PHE A 88 -8.57 3.39 -4.43
CA PHE A 88 -7.90 2.28 -5.11
C PHE A 88 -6.82 2.77 -6.09
N GLY A 89 -5.58 2.30 -5.90
CA GLY A 89 -4.47 2.50 -6.83
C GLY A 89 -4.20 1.29 -7.71
N SER A 90 -3.93 0.14 -7.09
CA SER A 90 -3.63 -1.10 -7.82
C SER A 90 -3.89 -2.34 -6.98
N LEU A 91 -4.17 -3.48 -7.61
CA LEU A 91 -4.34 -4.75 -6.92
C LEU A 91 -2.98 -5.34 -6.48
N ASP A 92 -2.91 -5.89 -5.26
CA ASP A 92 -1.72 -6.56 -4.70
C ASP A 92 -1.99 -8.07 -4.52
N GLY A 93 -1.78 -8.82 -5.60
CA GLY A 93 -1.98 -10.26 -5.66
C GLY A 93 -3.37 -10.68 -6.15
N PRO A 94 -3.71 -11.98 -6.07
CA PRO A 94 -5.00 -12.50 -6.49
C PRO A 94 -6.10 -12.23 -5.44
N LEU A 95 -7.36 -12.32 -5.85
CA LEU A 95 -8.49 -12.30 -4.92
C LEU A 95 -8.75 -13.72 -4.42
N THR A 96 -9.07 -13.88 -3.13
CA THR A 96 -9.33 -15.18 -2.50
C THR A 96 -10.76 -15.23 -1.97
N TYR A 97 -11.43 -16.35 -2.13
CA TYR A 97 -12.74 -16.56 -1.51
C TYR A 97 -12.62 -16.67 0.01
N LEU A 98 -13.53 -16.02 0.74
CA LEU A 98 -13.64 -16.14 2.20
C LEU A 98 -14.41 -17.40 2.64
N ASP A 99 -14.90 -18.22 1.70
CA ASP A 99 -15.66 -19.41 2.04
C ASP A 99 -14.78 -20.48 2.71
N SER A 100 -15.24 -21.01 3.85
CA SER A 100 -14.51 -22.05 4.59
C SER A 100 -14.40 -23.38 3.83
N ASN A 101 -15.19 -23.54 2.78
CA ASN A 101 -15.29 -24.78 2.00
C ASN A 101 -14.39 -24.79 0.76
N SER A 102 -13.73 -23.68 0.39
CA SER A 102 -12.81 -23.64 -0.75
C SER A 102 -11.57 -22.79 -0.47
N PRO A 103 -10.78 -23.11 0.58
CA PRO A 103 -9.71 -22.27 1.11
C PRO A 103 -8.52 -22.01 0.17
N ASN A 104 -8.45 -22.64 -1.00
CA ASN A 104 -7.36 -22.52 -1.96
C ASN A 104 -7.78 -21.98 -3.33
N TRP A 105 -9.04 -21.55 -3.50
CA TRP A 105 -9.49 -21.04 -4.78
C TRP A 105 -9.23 -19.54 -4.88
N MET A 106 -8.52 -19.16 -5.94
CA MET A 106 -8.07 -17.80 -6.20
C MET A 106 -8.68 -17.33 -7.52
N VAL A 107 -9.19 -16.10 -7.53
CA VAL A 107 -9.56 -15.42 -8.76
C VAL A 107 -8.30 -14.80 -9.35
N GLN A 108 -7.93 -15.25 -10.54
CA GLN A 108 -6.74 -14.76 -11.25
C GLN A 108 -7.04 -13.42 -11.92
N VAL A 109 -6.20 -12.43 -11.66
CA VAL A 109 -6.31 -11.13 -12.34
C VAL A 109 -5.63 -11.22 -13.71
N THR A 110 -6.37 -10.88 -14.76
CA THR A 110 -5.95 -10.95 -16.16
C THR A 110 -6.34 -9.66 -16.90
N SER A 111 -6.03 -9.61 -18.20
CA SER A 111 -6.37 -8.46 -19.04
C SER A 111 -7.89 -8.35 -19.28
N ASP A 112 -8.38 -7.11 -19.39
CA ASP A 112 -9.78 -6.80 -19.72
C ASP A 112 -10.27 -7.56 -20.96
N LYS A 113 -9.47 -7.56 -22.03
CA LYS A 113 -9.80 -8.28 -23.28
C LYS A 113 -10.08 -9.76 -23.07
N HIS A 114 -9.34 -10.42 -22.17
CA HIS A 114 -9.52 -11.84 -21.90
C HIS A 114 -10.80 -12.11 -21.09
N VAL A 115 -11.10 -11.28 -20.09
CA VAL A 115 -12.37 -11.36 -19.36
C VAL A 115 -13.56 -11.11 -20.28
N MET A 116 -13.44 -10.15 -21.20
CA MET A 116 -14.47 -9.89 -22.20
C MET A 116 -14.66 -11.04 -23.19
N SER A 117 -13.58 -11.68 -23.64
CA SER A 117 -13.70 -12.86 -24.52
C SER A 117 -14.42 -14.00 -23.80
N LEU A 118 -14.05 -14.28 -22.54
CA LEU A 118 -14.69 -15.31 -21.72
C LEU A 118 -16.18 -15.02 -21.49
N ARG A 119 -16.55 -13.76 -21.23
CA ARG A 119 -17.96 -13.37 -21.10
C ARG A 119 -18.75 -13.56 -22.40
N SER A 120 -18.13 -13.29 -23.54
CA SER A 120 -18.77 -13.51 -24.84
C SER A 120 -18.97 -15.00 -25.16
N GLU A 121 -18.04 -15.86 -24.73
CA GLU A 121 -18.14 -17.31 -24.90
C GLU A 121 -19.19 -17.92 -23.97
N VAL A 122 -19.23 -17.52 -22.69
CA VAL A 122 -20.17 -18.04 -21.69
C VAL A 122 -21.62 -17.70 -22.04
N TYR A 123 -21.88 -16.66 -22.84
CA TYR A 123 -23.22 -16.38 -23.37
C TYR A 123 -23.81 -17.55 -24.19
N THR A 124 -22.97 -18.45 -24.71
CA THR A 124 -23.40 -19.66 -25.45
C THR A 124 -23.57 -20.91 -24.59
N ASN A 125 -22.99 -20.95 -23.38
CA ASN A 125 -23.06 -22.08 -22.45
C ASN A 125 -23.52 -21.57 -21.07
N GLN A 126 -24.83 -21.68 -20.78
CA GLN A 126 -25.53 -21.16 -19.58
C GLN A 126 -25.11 -21.78 -18.23
N THR A 127 -23.90 -22.29 -18.09
CA THR A 127 -23.39 -22.78 -16.80
C THR A 127 -22.70 -21.65 -16.07
N SER A 128 -23.50 -20.91 -15.29
CA SER A 128 -23.00 -19.89 -14.36
C SER A 128 -22.24 -20.57 -13.20
N HIS A 129 -20.94 -20.27 -13.13
CA HIS A 129 -20.00 -20.82 -12.16
C HIS A 129 -19.44 -19.71 -11.27
N ARG A 130 -18.69 -20.13 -10.24
CA ARG A 130 -17.85 -19.23 -9.44
C ARG A 130 -16.85 -18.49 -10.34
N PRO A 131 -16.70 -17.16 -10.21
CA PRO A 131 -15.67 -16.42 -10.93
C PRO A 131 -14.26 -16.98 -10.70
N ASN A 132 -13.51 -17.17 -11.77
CA ASN A 132 -12.11 -17.62 -11.72
C ASN A 132 -11.15 -16.60 -12.35
N TRP A 133 -11.68 -15.65 -13.11
CA TRP A 133 -10.94 -14.56 -13.72
C TRP A 133 -11.52 -13.21 -13.30
N ALA A 134 -10.64 -12.24 -13.09
CA ALA A 134 -11.00 -10.85 -12.88
C ALA A 134 -10.13 -9.92 -13.74
N ALA A 135 -10.65 -8.77 -14.13
CA ALA A 135 -9.88 -7.70 -14.76
C ALA A 135 -10.24 -6.37 -14.13
N VAL A 136 -9.22 -5.54 -13.88
CA VAL A 136 -9.42 -4.17 -13.39
C VAL A 136 -9.36 -3.21 -14.58
N ARG A 137 -10.32 -2.30 -14.66
CA ARG A 137 -10.31 -1.24 -15.68
C ARG A 137 -10.70 0.10 -15.07
N SER A 138 -10.32 1.18 -15.74
CA SER A 138 -10.78 2.52 -15.37
C SER A 138 -12.25 2.68 -15.77
N LYS A 139 -13.04 3.16 -14.81
CA LYS A 139 -14.43 3.53 -15.03
C LYS A 139 -14.45 4.86 -15.79
N ARG A 140 -15.25 4.92 -16.84
CA ARG A 140 -15.47 6.18 -17.57
C ARG A 140 -16.17 7.18 -16.64
N THR A 141 -15.48 8.25 -16.25
CA THR A 141 -16.07 9.36 -15.52
C THR A 141 -16.40 10.53 -16.46
N PRO A 142 -17.61 11.12 -16.37
CA PRO A 142 -17.92 12.37 -17.06
C PRO A 142 -17.04 13.49 -16.47
N HIS A 143 -16.33 14.21 -17.34
CA HIS A 143 -15.25 15.15 -17.01
C HIS A 143 -15.73 16.45 -16.34
N THR A 144 -16.26 16.40 -15.12
CA THR A 144 -16.62 17.63 -14.41
C THR A 144 -15.99 17.73 -13.03
N ASP A 145 -16.11 16.73 -12.15
CA ASP A 145 -15.61 16.90 -10.76
C ASP A 145 -15.01 15.64 -10.12
N ILE A 146 -14.81 14.56 -10.89
CA ILE A 146 -14.41 13.25 -10.33
C ILE A 146 -13.16 12.73 -11.05
N SER A 147 -12.13 12.41 -10.26
CA SER A 147 -10.92 11.74 -10.73
C SER A 147 -11.22 10.33 -11.26
N THR A 148 -10.23 9.69 -11.89
CA THR A 148 -10.35 8.32 -12.39
C THR A 148 -10.80 7.39 -11.27
N ARG A 149 -11.90 6.66 -11.51
CA ARG A 149 -12.36 5.56 -10.66
C ARG A 149 -12.05 4.23 -11.33
N TRP A 150 -12.04 3.17 -10.55
CA TRP A 150 -11.73 1.83 -11.02
C TRP A 150 -12.90 0.90 -10.77
N GLU A 151 -13.10 -0.04 -11.69
CA GLU A 151 -14.05 -1.12 -11.55
C GLU A 151 -13.35 -2.45 -11.84
N ILE A 152 -13.88 -3.51 -11.25
CA ILE A 152 -13.43 -4.87 -11.45
C ILE A 152 -14.51 -5.68 -12.17
N LEU A 153 -14.08 -6.46 -13.15
CA LEU A 153 -14.91 -7.29 -13.99
C LEU A 153 -14.63 -8.75 -13.69
N PHE A 154 -15.66 -9.53 -13.39
CA PHE A 154 -15.54 -10.96 -13.14
C PHE A 154 -15.97 -11.80 -14.35
N ALA A 155 -15.25 -12.91 -14.60
CA ALA A 155 -15.68 -13.96 -15.49
C ALA A 155 -15.40 -15.35 -14.87
N PRO A 156 -16.31 -16.33 -15.03
CA PRO A 156 -17.72 -16.16 -15.44
C PRO A 156 -18.53 -15.31 -14.44
N ILE A 157 -19.72 -14.86 -14.84
CA ILE A 157 -20.63 -14.16 -13.93
C ILE A 157 -21.13 -15.14 -12.85
N SER A 158 -21.10 -14.69 -11.60
CA SER A 158 -21.43 -15.53 -10.46
C SER A 158 -22.90 -15.96 -10.45
N SER A 159 -23.17 -17.22 -10.12
CA SER A 159 -24.53 -17.77 -9.90
C SER A 159 -25.03 -17.57 -8.47
N GLN A 160 -24.14 -17.26 -7.54
CA GLN A 160 -24.41 -17.16 -6.11
C GLN A 160 -23.63 -16.00 -5.50
N PRO A 161 -24.06 -15.47 -4.35
CA PRO A 161 -23.28 -14.47 -3.66
C PRO A 161 -22.00 -15.08 -3.07
N TYR A 162 -20.90 -14.35 -3.13
CA TYR A 162 -19.63 -14.72 -2.48
C TYR A 162 -18.94 -13.48 -1.91
N ASP A 163 -18.14 -13.66 -0.87
CA ASP A 163 -17.26 -12.62 -0.37
C ASP A 163 -15.82 -12.93 -0.80
N LEU A 164 -15.21 -11.98 -1.50
CA LEU A 164 -13.83 -12.04 -1.97
C LEU A 164 -12.96 -11.15 -1.12
N HIS A 165 -11.89 -11.70 -0.57
CA HIS A 165 -10.84 -10.95 0.08
C HIS A 165 -9.77 -10.56 -0.95
N PHE A 166 -9.33 -9.32 -0.91
CA PHE A 166 -8.27 -8.84 -1.79
C PHE A 166 -7.42 -7.80 -1.07
N ARG A 167 -6.19 -7.62 -1.55
CA ARG A 167 -5.32 -6.54 -1.11
C ARG A 167 -5.11 -5.56 -2.24
N TYR A 168 -4.98 -4.29 -1.91
CA TYR A 168 -4.72 -3.24 -2.88
C TYR A 168 -3.83 -2.16 -2.29
N HIS A 169 -3.16 -1.44 -3.18
CA HIS A 169 -2.41 -0.25 -2.85
C HIS A 169 -3.34 0.95 -2.82
N VAL A 170 -3.38 1.64 -1.68
CA VAL A 170 -4.16 2.85 -1.43
C VAL A 170 -3.47 4.06 -2.08
N LEU A 171 -4.26 4.92 -2.72
CA LEU A 171 -3.87 6.26 -3.13
C LEU A 171 -4.17 7.21 -1.96
N PRO A 172 -3.15 7.77 -1.29
CA PRO A 172 -3.38 8.61 -0.12
C PRO A 172 -4.19 9.86 -0.45
N GLU A 173 -5.23 10.11 0.34
CA GLU A 173 -5.99 11.34 0.32
C GLU A 173 -5.25 12.47 1.07
N PRO A 174 -5.46 13.75 0.68
CA PRO A 174 -4.90 14.87 1.43
C PRO A 174 -5.44 14.91 2.86
N MET A 175 -4.63 15.45 3.77
CA MET A 175 -5.06 15.63 5.15
C MET A 175 -6.02 16.81 5.25
N SER A 176 -6.98 16.70 6.17
CA SER A 176 -8.00 17.72 6.39
C SER A 176 -8.42 17.77 7.87
N SER A 177 -9.33 18.67 8.21
CA SER A 177 -9.90 18.76 9.56
C SER A 177 -10.71 17.51 9.96
N THR A 178 -11.14 16.71 8.99
CA THR A 178 -11.80 15.40 9.19
C THR A 178 -10.80 14.25 9.08
N ASN A 179 -9.92 14.27 8.08
CA ASN A 179 -8.82 13.32 7.92
C ASN A 179 -7.55 13.84 8.61
N ARG A 180 -7.53 13.75 9.93
CA ARG A 180 -6.55 14.45 10.77
C ARG A 180 -5.18 13.81 10.84
N TYR A 181 -5.03 12.55 10.44
CA TYR A 181 -3.80 11.79 10.65
C TYR A 181 -3.25 11.26 9.33
N PRO A 182 -1.94 11.34 9.10
CA PRO A 182 -1.34 10.74 7.91
C PRO A 182 -1.32 9.21 8.02
N TYR A 183 -1.35 8.56 6.87
CA TYR A 183 -1.05 7.12 6.77
C TYR A 183 0.36 6.81 7.30
N GLY A 184 0.51 5.68 7.97
CA GLY A 184 1.77 5.24 8.59
C GLY A 184 1.85 5.49 10.10
N GLY A 185 0.90 6.23 10.67
CA GLY A 185 0.76 6.41 12.12
C GLY A 185 1.97 7.08 12.79
N GLN A 186 2.08 6.89 14.10
CA GLN A 186 3.10 7.55 14.93
C GLN A 186 4.54 7.27 14.48
N ALA A 187 4.84 6.06 13.99
CA ALA A 187 6.21 5.67 13.64
C ALA A 187 6.82 6.55 12.54
N HIS A 188 5.98 7.13 11.69
CA HIS A 188 6.41 7.93 10.54
C HIS A 188 6.06 9.41 10.66
N SER A 189 5.35 9.83 11.72
CA SER A 189 4.83 11.19 11.87
C SER A 189 5.92 12.27 11.77
N GLU A 190 7.06 12.00 12.41
CA GLU A 190 8.25 12.85 12.40
C GLU A 190 8.95 12.90 11.03
N THR A 191 8.87 11.83 10.24
CA THR A 191 9.44 11.80 8.89
C THR A 191 8.59 12.62 7.92
N VAL A 192 7.27 12.53 8.06
CA VAL A 192 6.31 13.36 7.30
C VAL A 192 6.54 14.84 7.60
N MET A 193 6.77 15.20 8.87
CA MET A 193 7.04 16.59 9.25
C MET A 193 8.31 17.12 8.58
N GLU A 194 9.41 16.37 8.65
CA GLU A 194 10.66 16.79 7.99
C GLU A 194 10.51 16.85 6.46
N SER A 195 9.66 16.02 5.85
CA SER A 195 9.36 16.11 4.41
C SER A 195 8.70 17.45 4.06
N CYS A 196 7.73 17.87 4.88
CA CYS A 196 7.05 19.16 4.69
C CYS A 196 8.00 20.34 4.90
N LEU A 197 8.84 20.28 5.94
CA LEU A 197 9.83 21.32 6.22
C LEU A 197 10.92 21.40 5.14
N ALA A 198 11.36 20.26 4.58
CA ALA A 198 12.31 20.23 3.48
C ALA A 198 11.75 20.91 2.22
N LEU A 199 10.45 20.76 1.94
CA LEU A 199 9.81 21.46 0.83
C LEU A 199 9.58 22.94 1.11
N ALA A 200 9.27 23.30 2.36
CA ALA A 200 9.21 24.70 2.77
C ALA A 200 10.58 25.39 2.57
N GLU A 201 11.65 24.73 3.01
CA GLU A 201 13.04 25.17 2.82
C GLU A 201 13.37 25.37 1.34
N GLN A 202 13.07 24.38 0.49
CA GLN A 202 13.28 24.48 -0.95
C GLN A 202 12.50 25.60 -1.61
N ARG A 203 11.29 25.92 -1.13
CA ARG A 203 10.48 27.01 -1.69
C ARG A 203 10.92 28.40 -1.24
N MET A 204 11.47 28.52 -0.03
CA MET A 204 11.93 29.81 0.49
C MET A 204 13.29 30.20 -0.09
N ASP A 205 14.23 29.24 -0.14
CA ASP A 205 15.64 29.53 -0.43
C ASP A 205 16.11 28.98 -1.78
N ASP A 206 15.25 28.28 -2.54
CA ASP A 206 15.59 27.54 -3.78
C ASP A 206 16.77 26.57 -3.59
N GLN A 207 17.03 26.14 -2.35
CA GLN A 207 18.17 25.32 -1.97
C GLN A 207 17.78 24.23 -0.99
N ALA A 208 18.40 23.06 -1.16
CA ALA A 208 18.33 21.98 -0.17
C ALA A 208 19.34 22.24 0.95
N ALA A 209 18.86 22.44 2.18
CA ALA A 209 19.70 22.70 3.34
C ALA A 209 19.50 21.62 4.43
N ILE A 210 19.22 22.02 5.66
CA ILE A 210 19.29 21.15 6.85
C ILE A 210 18.09 20.20 6.89
N HIS A 211 16.89 20.68 6.55
CA HIS A 211 15.67 19.86 6.61
C HIS A 211 15.68 18.79 5.52
N SER A 212 16.18 19.11 4.34
CA SER A 212 16.39 18.13 3.26
C SER A 212 17.31 16.98 3.71
N GLN A 213 18.39 17.27 4.45
CA GLN A 213 19.30 16.24 4.98
C GLN A 213 18.65 15.40 6.08
N LYS A 214 17.92 16.03 7.01
CA LYS A 214 17.18 15.34 8.08
C LYS A 214 16.10 14.44 7.51
N PHE A 215 15.38 14.90 6.48
CA PHE A 215 14.37 14.11 5.80
C PHE A 215 14.96 12.81 5.24
N ILE A 216 16.10 12.88 4.52
CA ILE A 216 16.75 11.67 3.98
C ILE A 216 17.15 10.70 5.09
N GLN A 217 17.70 11.19 6.20
CA GLN A 217 18.09 10.36 7.35
C GLN A 217 16.88 9.67 7.98
N ARG A 218 15.79 10.41 8.21
CA ARG A 218 14.55 9.87 8.79
C ARG A 218 13.82 8.96 7.83
N LEU A 219 13.84 9.24 6.54
CA LEU A 219 13.28 8.39 5.50
C LEU A 219 13.98 7.03 5.49
N ALA A 220 15.31 7.00 5.55
CA ALA A 220 16.06 5.75 5.64
C ALA A 220 15.71 4.95 6.91
N ALA A 221 15.53 5.61 8.05
CA ALA A 221 15.10 4.97 9.29
C ALA A 221 13.66 4.41 9.19
N SER A 222 12.73 5.20 8.63
CA SER A 222 11.34 4.80 8.42
C SER A 222 11.21 3.63 7.46
N ILE A 223 11.96 3.62 6.35
CA ILE A 223 11.99 2.50 5.39
C ILE A 223 12.51 1.23 6.07
N ARG A 224 13.55 1.35 6.91
CA ARG A 224 14.06 0.21 7.67
C ARG A 224 13.01 -0.33 8.63
N TYR A 225 12.31 0.55 9.34
CA TYR A 225 11.24 0.16 10.27
C TYR A 225 10.07 -0.54 9.56
N ASP A 226 9.62 0.01 8.44
CA ASP A 226 8.56 -0.58 7.61
C ASP A 226 8.95 -1.99 7.11
N ARG A 227 10.19 -2.14 6.61
CA ARG A 227 10.72 -3.44 6.19
C ARG A 227 10.80 -4.44 7.35
N GLN A 228 11.26 -4.02 8.52
CA GLN A 228 11.36 -4.89 9.69
C GLN A 228 9.98 -5.36 10.18
N THR A 229 8.98 -4.50 10.11
CA THR A 229 7.62 -4.82 10.57
C THR A 229 6.88 -5.74 9.60
N THR A 230 7.16 -5.60 8.30
CA THR A 230 6.45 -6.34 7.24
C THR A 230 7.18 -7.58 6.77
N GLN A 231 8.46 -7.75 7.14
CA GLN A 231 9.22 -8.94 6.80
C GLN A 231 8.54 -10.15 7.42
N ALA A 232 8.24 -11.17 6.61
CA ALA A 232 7.72 -12.42 7.13
C ALA A 232 8.75 -13.04 8.08
N ASP A 233 8.34 -13.32 9.32
CA ASP A 233 9.18 -13.95 10.35
C ASP A 233 9.66 -15.36 9.92
N THR A 234 9.01 -15.95 8.92
CA THR A 234 9.35 -17.28 8.41
C THR A 234 9.11 -17.32 6.90
N ILE A 235 10.14 -17.73 6.13
CA ILE A 235 10.08 -17.91 4.66
C ILE A 235 9.30 -19.15 4.22
N GLY A 236 8.57 -19.78 5.15
CA GLY A 236 7.92 -21.07 4.98
C GLY A 236 8.80 -22.25 5.39
N TYR A 237 8.20 -23.44 5.39
CA TYR A 237 8.89 -24.70 5.60
C TYR A 237 9.30 -25.27 4.24
N ASN A 238 10.60 -25.45 4.01
CA ASN A 238 11.06 -26.17 2.84
C ASN A 238 10.66 -27.65 2.99
N ARG A 239 9.61 -28.05 2.28
CA ARG A 239 9.07 -29.42 2.29
C ARG A 239 9.68 -30.25 1.16
N ASP A 240 10.81 -29.84 0.61
CA ASP A 240 11.49 -30.70 -0.33
C ASP A 240 12.04 -31.92 0.43
N GLY A 241 11.48 -33.09 0.14
CA GLY A 241 11.93 -34.36 0.70
C GLY A 241 13.27 -34.81 0.13
N SER A 242 14.10 -33.88 -0.35
CA SER A 242 15.41 -34.12 -0.98
C SER A 242 16.38 -34.80 -0.01
N ASP A 243 16.20 -34.54 1.29
CA ASP A 243 16.94 -35.17 2.39
C ASP A 243 16.17 -36.35 3.02
N GLY A 244 14.98 -36.67 2.49
CA GLY A 244 14.14 -37.79 2.88
C GLY A 244 14.69 -39.10 2.36
N SER A 245 15.66 -39.65 3.09
CA SER A 245 16.34 -40.92 2.81
C SER A 245 15.40 -42.07 2.39
N SER A 246 15.22 -42.26 1.09
CA SER A 246 15.35 -43.61 0.55
C SER A 246 16.85 -43.89 0.54
N HIS A 247 17.27 -44.92 1.28
CA HIS A 247 18.55 -45.64 1.30
C HIS A 247 19.04 -45.90 2.73
N SER A 248 18.60 -47.05 3.23
CA SER A 248 19.34 -47.84 4.21
C SER A 248 20.78 -48.08 3.72
N SER A 249 21.76 -47.39 4.30
CA SER A 249 22.93 -48.05 4.90
C SER A 249 23.78 -47.04 5.67
N ARG A 250 24.15 -47.43 6.89
CA ARG A 250 25.00 -46.68 7.81
C ARG A 250 26.35 -46.35 7.17
N ARG A 251 26.62 -45.07 6.95
CA ARG A 251 27.97 -44.51 7.05
C ARG A 251 27.90 -43.22 7.85
N VAL A 252 28.33 -43.31 9.11
CA VAL A 252 28.56 -42.16 9.96
C VAL A 252 29.72 -41.36 9.36
N GLN A 253 29.44 -40.20 8.77
CA GLN A 253 30.48 -39.20 8.49
C GLN A 253 30.60 -38.30 9.70
N ARG A 254 31.68 -38.45 10.48
CA ARG A 254 32.08 -37.46 11.49
C ARG A 254 32.69 -36.26 10.76
N ILE A 255 32.14 -35.08 10.97
CA ILE A 255 32.69 -33.82 10.45
C ILE A 255 33.56 -33.21 11.55
N THR A 256 34.82 -32.95 11.23
CA THR A 256 35.80 -32.31 12.12
C THR A 256 35.73 -30.79 11.93
N VAL A 257 35.60 -30.03 13.01
CA VAL A 257 35.77 -28.56 13.00
C VAL A 257 36.99 -28.25 13.85
N GLY A 258 38.01 -27.59 13.25
CA GLY A 258 39.21 -27.18 13.97
C GLY A 258 40.13 -28.33 14.43
N GLY A 259 40.07 -29.51 13.81
CA GLY A 259 41.01 -30.60 14.06
C GLY A 259 40.73 -31.47 15.30
N VAL A 260 39.59 -31.29 15.98
CA VAL A 260 39.17 -32.19 17.06
C VAL A 260 37.84 -32.85 16.71
N THR A 261 37.77 -34.17 16.88
CA THR A 261 36.56 -34.97 16.67
C THR A 261 36.04 -35.40 18.04
N PRO A 262 34.75 -35.20 18.37
CA PRO A 262 34.19 -35.75 19.60
C PRO A 262 34.11 -37.28 19.51
N ASP A 263 34.52 -37.95 20.59
CA ASP A 263 34.43 -39.41 20.74
C ASP A 263 33.00 -39.93 20.71
#